data_AF-A0A949I9T1-F1
#
_entry.id   AF-A0A949I9T1-F1
#
_cell.length_a   1.000
_cell.length_b   1.000
_cell.length_c   1.000
_cell.angle_alpha   90.00
_cell.angle_beta   90.00
_cell.angle_gamma   90.00
#
_symmetry.space_group_name_H-M   'P 1'
#
loop_
_entity.id
_entity.type
_entity.pdbx_description
1 polymer ?
#
loop_
_entity_poly.entity_id
_entity_poly.type
_entity_poly.pdbx_seq_one_letter_code
_entity_poly.pdbx_strand_id
1 'polypeptide(L)'
;LKNAQIDLQRYRDLLAQDSIAEQQVAAQEALVRQLQGTVQADTAQVDSARLQLSYTRITAPLSGRAGLRQVDAGNIIHAADTNGLVTITQTDPINVVFAVPDAQLGLIRSRLAAREPLPVQALDGTLTHTLAQGNVMATDNLIDAATGTIKIKAELRNPQGALFPNQFVNVRLQTGTLSNALVVPSAAVQLGAQGSFVYVVKPDSTVTVRAVRAGASDGGVVSVQGDLAVGDRVVTDGADRLREGAKVEVIAPASAAPASAASAALPASSGSALRDRLTPAQREQLQKMSPEERRAYFSKLRAAPASDTPASGAR
;
A
#
# COMPACT_ATOMS: atom_id res chain seq x y z
N LEU A 1 2.87 -34.16 55.50
CA LEU A 1 1.66 -34.63 54.80
C LEU A 1 1.53 -36.16 54.75
N LYS A 2 2.46 -36.87 54.10
CA LYS A 2 2.32 -38.32 53.84
C LYS A 2 2.08 -39.17 55.10
N ASN A 3 2.80 -38.89 56.19
CA ASN A 3 2.58 -39.57 57.48
C ASN A 3 1.16 -39.33 58.02
N ALA A 4 0.69 -38.08 58.03
CA ALA A 4 -0.66 -37.75 58.52
C ALA A 4 -1.79 -38.40 57.70
N GLN A 5 -1.58 -38.64 56.40
CA GLN A 5 -2.52 -39.38 55.55
C GLN A 5 -2.55 -40.87 55.89
N ILE A 6 -1.39 -41.47 56.17
CA ILE A 6 -1.30 -42.88 56.63
C ILE A 6 -2.01 -43.03 57.98
N ASP A 7 -1.83 -42.08 58.89
CA ASP A 7 -2.49 -42.09 60.20
C ASP A 7 -4.01 -41.90 60.06
N LEU A 8 -4.47 -41.02 59.16
CA LEU A 8 -5.89 -40.84 58.87
C LEU A 8 -6.52 -42.14 58.33
N GLN A 9 -5.83 -42.83 57.43
CA GLN A 9 -6.28 -44.12 56.89
C GLN A 9 -6.45 -45.13 58.03
N ARG A 10 -5.43 -45.26 58.89
CA ARG A 10 -5.45 -46.16 60.04
C ARG A 10 -6.56 -45.82 61.02
N TYR A 11 -6.81 -44.53 61.27
CA TYR A 11 -7.89 -44.09 62.15
C TYR A 11 -9.27 -44.36 61.55
N ARG A 12 -9.46 -44.20 60.23
CA ARG A 12 -10.70 -44.60 59.56
C ARG A 12 -10.95 -46.11 59.67
N ASP A 13 -9.92 -46.94 59.51
CA ASP A 13 -10.04 -48.39 59.65
C ASP A 13 -10.39 -48.81 61.09
N LEU A 14 -9.79 -48.15 62.10
CA LEU A 14 -10.09 -48.40 63.52
C LEU A 14 -11.49 -47.91 63.93
N LEU A 15 -11.97 -46.82 63.34
CA LEU A 15 -13.33 -46.32 63.60
C LEU A 15 -14.39 -47.28 63.04
N ALA A 16 -14.13 -47.89 61.87
CA ALA A 16 -15.01 -48.92 61.31
C ALA A 16 -15.09 -50.20 62.16
N GLN A 17 -14.14 -50.37 63.09
CA GLN A 17 -14.09 -51.45 64.08
C GLN A 17 -14.52 -50.97 65.48
N ASP A 18 -15.18 -49.81 65.60
CA ASP A 18 -15.60 -49.17 66.86
C ASP A 18 -14.47 -49.03 67.91
N SER A 19 -13.21 -48.96 67.45
CA SER A 19 -12.02 -49.06 68.29
C SER A 19 -11.40 -47.69 68.65
N ILE A 20 -11.92 -46.59 68.11
CA ILE A 20 -11.50 -45.22 68.43
C ILE A 20 -12.69 -44.24 68.41
N ALA A 21 -12.53 -43.06 69.02
CA ALA A 21 -13.58 -42.03 69.01
C ALA A 21 -13.61 -41.24 67.68
N GLU A 22 -14.81 -40.93 67.19
CA GLU A 22 -15.03 -40.11 65.97
C GLU A 22 -14.28 -38.77 66.02
N GLN A 23 -14.20 -38.13 67.19
CA GLN A 23 -13.48 -36.88 67.39
C GLN A 23 -12.00 -36.98 66.99
N GLN A 24 -11.35 -38.12 67.21
CA GLN A 24 -9.95 -38.34 66.84
C GLN A 24 -9.77 -38.42 65.33
N VAL A 25 -10.72 -39.07 64.62
CA VAL A 25 -10.73 -39.11 63.14
C VAL A 25 -10.94 -37.72 62.56
N ALA A 26 -11.92 -36.98 63.08
CA ALA A 26 -12.22 -35.62 62.62
C ALA A 26 -11.03 -34.66 62.84
N ALA A 27 -10.34 -34.76 63.99
CA ALA A 27 -9.13 -34.00 64.27
C ALA A 27 -7.99 -34.34 63.30
N GLN A 28 -7.77 -35.63 63.02
CA GLN A 28 -6.76 -36.07 62.07
C GLN A 28 -7.10 -35.65 60.63
N GLU A 29 -8.38 -35.66 60.24
CA GLU A 29 -8.83 -35.18 58.93
C GLU A 29 -8.62 -33.67 58.78
N ALA A 30 -8.89 -32.89 59.83
CA ALA A 30 -8.58 -31.47 59.86
C ALA A 30 -7.06 -31.23 59.72
N LEU A 31 -6.22 -32.03 60.40
CA LEU A 31 -4.76 -31.95 60.28
C LEU A 31 -4.28 -32.27 58.86
N VAL A 32 -4.83 -33.30 58.22
CA VAL A 32 -4.52 -33.62 56.81
C VAL A 32 -4.90 -32.46 55.90
N ARG A 33 -6.09 -31.88 56.06
CA ARG A 33 -6.54 -30.70 55.28
C ARG A 33 -5.63 -29.49 55.50
N GLN A 34 -5.20 -29.24 56.73
CA GLN A 34 -4.24 -28.17 57.05
C GLN A 34 -2.91 -28.39 56.32
N LEU A 35 -2.34 -29.60 56.41
CA LEU A 35 -1.08 -29.94 55.73
C LEU A 35 -1.21 -29.93 54.21
N GLN A 36 -2.37 -30.28 53.66
CA GLN A 36 -2.67 -30.12 52.23
C GLN A 36 -2.63 -28.64 51.85
N GLY A 37 -3.22 -27.76 52.66
CA GLY A 37 -3.14 -26.31 52.47
C GLY A 37 -1.71 -25.79 52.50
N THR A 38 -0.87 -26.27 53.43
CA THR A 38 0.57 -25.92 53.46
C THR A 38 1.29 -26.37 52.19
N VAL A 39 1.08 -27.60 51.74
CA VAL A 39 1.68 -28.10 50.48
C VAL A 39 1.22 -27.28 49.28
N GLN A 40 -0.04 -26.87 49.22
CA GLN A 40 -0.54 -25.98 48.16
C GLN A 40 0.13 -24.61 48.21
N ALA A 41 0.33 -24.03 49.41
CA ALA A 41 1.04 -22.77 49.58
C ALA A 41 2.51 -22.88 49.13
N ASP A 42 3.21 -23.95 49.51
CA ASP A 42 4.59 -24.21 49.09
C ASP A 42 4.69 -24.41 47.57
N THR A 43 3.71 -25.11 46.98
CA THR A 43 3.64 -25.30 45.52
C THR A 43 3.46 -23.96 44.81
N ALA A 44 2.59 -23.08 45.32
CA ALA A 44 2.41 -21.73 44.78
C ALA A 44 3.70 -20.89 44.85
N GLN A 45 4.51 -21.06 45.90
CA GLN A 45 5.82 -20.41 46.00
C GLN A 45 6.80 -20.94 44.95
N VAL A 46 6.84 -22.25 44.72
CA VAL A 46 7.67 -22.85 43.65
C VAL A 46 7.23 -22.36 42.27
N ASP A 47 5.92 -22.32 42.00
CA ASP A 47 5.40 -21.85 40.71
C ASP A 47 5.64 -20.34 40.51
N SER A 48 5.58 -19.55 41.58
CA SER A 48 5.98 -18.13 41.55
C SER A 48 7.47 -17.98 41.19
N ALA A 49 8.36 -18.79 41.76
CA ALA A 49 9.78 -18.78 41.42
C ALA A 49 10.04 -19.24 39.98
N ARG A 50 9.29 -20.24 39.49
CA ARG A 50 9.34 -20.66 38.07
C ARG A 50 8.89 -19.55 37.11
N LEU A 51 7.87 -18.79 37.48
CA LEU A 51 7.41 -17.63 36.71
C LEU A 51 8.46 -16.52 36.68
N GLN A 52 9.12 -16.25 37.81
CA GLN A 52 10.23 -15.29 37.84
C GLN A 52 11.39 -15.74 36.94
N LEU A 53 11.71 -17.04 36.92
CA LEU A 53 12.72 -17.59 36.02
C LEU A 53 12.30 -17.48 34.55
N SER A 54 11.02 -17.71 34.21
CA SER A 54 10.55 -17.56 32.82
C SER A 54 10.66 -16.11 32.32
N TYR A 55 10.45 -15.12 33.19
CA TYR A 55 10.66 -13.69 32.87
C TYR A 55 12.13 -13.33 32.59
N THR A 56 13.10 -14.16 32.99
CA THR A 56 14.51 -13.96 32.58
C THR A 56 14.73 -14.24 31.09
N ARG A 57 13.86 -15.03 30.45
CA ARG A 57 13.94 -15.34 29.03
C ARG A 57 12.88 -14.55 28.26
N ILE A 58 13.29 -13.40 27.76
CA ILE A 58 12.41 -12.50 27.02
C ILE A 58 12.24 -13.03 25.60
N THR A 59 11.02 -13.45 25.28
CA THR A 59 10.64 -13.96 23.95
C THR A 59 9.70 -12.97 23.28
N ALA A 60 9.69 -12.95 21.94
CA ALA A 60 8.78 -12.11 21.19
C ALA A 60 7.33 -12.61 21.37
N PRO A 61 6.37 -11.77 21.81
CA PRO A 61 4.98 -12.17 21.98
C PRO A 61 4.24 -12.31 20.64
N LEU A 62 4.79 -11.73 19.57
CA LEU A 62 4.21 -11.74 18.23
C LEU A 62 5.31 -11.78 17.16
N SER A 63 4.97 -12.34 16.01
CA SER A 63 5.82 -12.33 14.83
C SER A 63 5.80 -10.95 14.17
N GLY A 64 6.96 -10.48 13.75
CA GLY A 64 7.08 -9.20 13.07
C GLY A 64 8.52 -8.81 12.84
N ARG A 65 8.72 -7.55 12.45
CA ARG A 65 10.05 -6.98 12.26
C ARG A 65 10.50 -6.32 13.55
N ALA A 66 11.63 -6.77 14.07
CA ALA A 66 12.31 -6.12 15.19
C ALA A 66 12.95 -4.81 14.72
N GLY A 67 12.68 -3.73 15.45
CA GLY A 67 13.35 -2.45 15.27
C GLY A 67 14.78 -2.47 15.79
N LEU A 68 15.39 -1.29 15.86
CA LEU A 68 16.67 -1.13 16.51
C LEU A 68 16.53 -1.49 17.99
N ARG A 69 17.52 -2.22 18.49
CA ARG A 69 17.62 -2.54 19.91
C ARG A 69 17.90 -1.26 20.70
N GLN A 70 17.16 -1.06 21.79
CA GLN A 70 17.27 0.15 22.61
C GLN A 70 18.22 -0.01 23.79
N VAL A 71 18.56 -1.24 24.17
CA VAL A 71 19.43 -1.56 25.31
C VAL A 71 20.59 -2.47 24.91
N ASP A 72 21.76 -2.20 25.46
CA ASP A 72 22.96 -2.98 25.20
C ASP A 72 23.13 -4.17 26.16
N ALA A 73 23.99 -5.11 25.78
CA ALA A 73 24.28 -6.26 26.64
C ALA A 73 25.05 -5.77 27.88
N GLY A 74 24.59 -6.16 29.06
CA GLY A 74 25.14 -5.69 30.33
C GLY A 74 24.39 -4.51 30.95
N ASN A 75 23.43 -3.91 30.22
CA ASN A 75 22.56 -2.90 30.80
C ASN A 75 21.56 -3.55 31.78
N ILE A 76 21.27 -2.86 32.88
CA ILE A 76 20.21 -3.23 33.81
C ILE A 76 18.87 -2.83 33.19
N ILE A 77 17.90 -3.73 33.27
CA ILE A 77 16.53 -3.51 32.79
C ILE A 77 15.56 -3.66 33.95
N HIS A 78 14.47 -2.89 33.91
CA HIS A 78 13.41 -2.95 34.89
C HIS A 78 12.09 -3.29 34.21
N ALA A 79 11.19 -3.97 34.95
CA ALA A 79 9.88 -4.33 34.44
C ALA A 79 9.00 -3.12 34.09
N ALA A 80 9.31 -1.94 34.63
CA ALA A 80 8.58 -0.70 34.42
C ALA A 80 9.17 0.20 33.32
N ASP A 81 10.20 -0.26 32.58
CA ASP A 81 10.85 0.56 31.55
C ASP A 81 9.88 0.84 30.39
N THR A 82 9.50 2.11 30.21
CA THR A 82 8.46 2.55 29.27
C THR A 82 8.79 2.28 27.81
N ASN A 83 10.08 2.35 27.46
CA ASN A 83 10.53 2.20 26.06
C ASN A 83 10.68 0.72 25.68
N GLY A 84 10.77 -0.18 26.66
CA GLY A 84 11.05 -1.59 26.44
C GLY A 84 12.48 -1.86 25.92
N LEU A 85 12.69 -3.04 25.34
CA LEU A 85 14.00 -3.47 24.84
C LEU A 85 14.14 -3.33 23.32
N VAL A 86 13.05 -3.66 22.63
CA VAL A 86 12.93 -3.63 21.18
C VAL A 86 11.46 -3.47 20.81
N THR A 87 11.17 -2.65 19.82
CA THR A 87 9.83 -2.54 19.26
C THR A 87 9.69 -3.58 18.14
N ILE A 88 8.69 -4.45 18.26
CA ILE A 88 8.34 -5.41 17.20
C ILE A 88 7.09 -4.90 16.50
N THR A 89 7.20 -4.68 15.20
CA THR A 89 6.06 -4.22 14.38
C THR A 89 5.71 -5.29 13.37
N GLN A 90 4.44 -5.71 13.35
CA GLN A 90 3.94 -6.59 12.31
C GLN A 90 3.77 -5.79 11.01
N THR A 91 4.50 -6.16 9.97
CA THR A 91 4.50 -5.48 8.66
C THR A 91 3.74 -6.24 7.57
N ASP A 92 3.35 -7.49 7.84
CA ASP A 92 2.55 -8.32 6.95
C ASP A 92 1.52 -9.14 7.75
N PRO A 93 0.22 -9.01 7.47
CA PRO A 93 -0.39 -7.93 6.69
C PRO A 93 -0.18 -6.55 7.32
N ILE A 94 -0.29 -5.49 6.51
CA ILE A 94 -0.21 -4.10 6.94
C ILE A 94 -1.58 -3.42 6.77
N ASN A 95 -1.90 -2.54 7.71
CA ASN A 95 -3.12 -1.74 7.65
C ASN A 95 -2.84 -0.38 7.05
N VAL A 96 -3.70 0.05 6.12
CA VAL A 96 -3.71 1.43 5.60
C VAL A 96 -5.01 2.09 6.02
N VAL A 97 -4.90 3.28 6.57
CA VAL A 97 -6.04 4.11 6.97
C VAL A 97 -6.09 5.30 6.02
N PHE A 98 -7.24 5.50 5.37
CA PHE A 98 -7.44 6.58 4.42
C PHE A 98 -8.83 7.19 4.59
N ALA A 99 -8.97 8.44 4.18
CA ALA A 99 -10.23 9.18 4.28
C ALA A 99 -11.00 9.10 2.96
N VAL A 100 -12.32 8.94 3.04
CA VAL A 100 -13.23 8.92 1.89
C VAL A 100 -14.37 9.92 2.15
N PRO A 101 -14.86 10.66 1.13
CA PRO A 101 -16.01 11.54 1.29
C PRO A 101 -17.26 10.81 1.79
N ASP A 102 -18.03 11.46 2.66
CA ASP A 102 -19.27 10.93 3.23
C ASP A 102 -20.31 10.49 2.18
N ALA A 103 -20.35 11.14 1.02
CA ALA A 103 -21.23 10.81 -0.09
C ALA A 103 -21.07 9.35 -0.60
N GLN A 104 -19.89 8.74 -0.41
CA GLN A 104 -19.62 7.35 -0.81
C GLN A 104 -19.93 6.33 0.30
N LEU A 105 -20.24 6.78 1.52
CA LEU A 105 -20.48 5.93 2.68
C LEU A 105 -21.62 4.94 2.46
N GLY A 106 -22.72 5.39 1.83
CA GLY A 106 -23.87 4.53 1.57
C GLY A 106 -23.50 3.30 0.73
N LEU A 107 -22.73 3.52 -0.35
CA LEU A 107 -22.26 2.46 -1.25
C LEU A 107 -21.26 1.53 -0.56
N ILE A 108 -20.31 2.07 0.20
CA ILE A 108 -19.30 1.27 0.90
C ILE A 108 -19.96 0.41 1.98
N ARG A 109 -20.89 1.00 2.75
CA ARG A 109 -21.61 0.30 3.82
C ARG A 109 -22.50 -0.81 3.27
N SER A 110 -23.20 -0.59 2.15
CA SER A 110 -24.03 -1.63 1.54
C SER A 110 -23.19 -2.83 1.07
N ARG A 111 -22.02 -2.57 0.48
CA ARG A 111 -21.08 -3.61 0.02
C ARG A 111 -20.49 -4.40 1.19
N LEU A 112 -20.06 -3.71 2.24
CA LEU A 112 -19.55 -4.35 3.47
C LEU A 112 -20.63 -5.20 4.15
N ALA A 113 -21.87 -4.70 4.21
CA ALA A 113 -23.01 -5.45 4.75
C ALA A 113 -23.32 -6.70 3.91
N ALA A 114 -23.18 -6.61 2.59
CA ALA A 114 -23.33 -7.73 1.65
C ALA A 114 -22.12 -8.69 1.65
N ARG A 115 -21.06 -8.42 2.44
CA ARG A 115 -19.78 -9.15 2.43
C ARG A 115 -19.11 -9.21 1.06
N GLU A 116 -19.36 -8.21 0.22
CA GLU A 116 -18.67 -8.09 -1.05
C GLU A 116 -17.25 -7.54 -0.82
N PRO A 117 -16.22 -8.13 -1.46
CA PRO A 117 -14.87 -7.62 -1.35
C PRO A 117 -14.80 -6.23 -1.96
N LEU A 118 -14.23 -5.29 -1.21
CA LEU A 118 -13.90 -3.95 -1.67
C LEU A 118 -12.38 -3.89 -1.86
N PRO A 119 -11.88 -4.16 -3.08
CA PRO A 119 -10.44 -4.22 -3.31
C PRO A 119 -9.84 -2.82 -3.20
N VAL A 120 -8.69 -2.78 -2.54
CA VAL A 120 -7.90 -1.58 -2.26
C VAL A 120 -6.48 -1.80 -2.77
N GLN A 121 -5.98 -0.81 -3.49
CA GLN A 121 -4.60 -0.77 -3.96
C GLN A 121 -3.87 0.40 -3.32
N ALA A 122 -2.73 0.14 -2.70
CA ALA A 122 -1.80 1.18 -2.30
C ALA A 122 -0.85 1.45 -3.46
N LEU A 123 -0.80 2.70 -3.90
CA LEU A 123 0.02 3.19 -4.99
C LEU A 123 1.17 4.03 -4.44
N ASP A 124 2.23 4.12 -5.23
CA ASP A 124 3.34 5.03 -4.98
C ASP A 124 2.97 6.51 -5.25
N GLY A 125 3.94 7.40 -5.02
CA GLY A 125 3.77 8.83 -5.22
C GLY A 125 3.52 9.22 -6.68
N THR A 126 3.94 8.39 -7.64
CA THR A 126 3.73 8.63 -9.08
C THR A 126 2.40 8.07 -9.61
N LEU A 127 1.61 7.38 -8.77
CA LEU A 127 0.34 6.75 -9.13
C LEU A 127 0.46 5.68 -10.22
N THR A 128 1.67 5.19 -10.49
CA THR A 128 1.95 4.25 -11.58
C THR A 128 2.22 2.84 -11.07
N HIS A 129 2.79 2.70 -9.87
CA HIS A 129 3.14 1.40 -9.33
C HIS A 129 2.28 1.05 -8.11
N THR A 130 1.68 -0.14 -8.15
CA THR A 130 0.97 -0.71 -7.01
C THR A 130 1.98 -1.35 -6.05
N LEU A 131 2.06 -0.82 -4.84
CA LEU A 131 2.94 -1.28 -3.77
C LEU A 131 2.37 -2.49 -3.06
N ALA A 132 1.06 -2.49 -2.81
CA ALA A 132 0.36 -3.57 -2.15
C ALA A 132 -1.12 -3.57 -2.54
N GLN A 133 -1.77 -4.72 -2.35
CA GLN A 133 -3.20 -4.89 -2.60
C GLN A 133 -3.85 -5.62 -1.43
N GLY A 134 -5.13 -5.35 -1.25
CA GLY A 134 -5.89 -5.88 -0.14
C GLY A 134 -7.35 -5.52 -0.23
N ASN A 135 -8.04 -5.60 0.90
CA ASN A 135 -9.47 -5.33 0.98
C ASN A 135 -9.79 -4.39 2.14
N VAL A 136 -10.88 -3.64 2.01
CA VAL A 136 -11.44 -2.89 3.15
C VAL A 136 -11.82 -3.86 4.26
N MET A 137 -11.34 -3.58 5.47
CA MET A 137 -11.61 -4.36 6.66
C MET A 137 -12.75 -3.74 7.46
N ALA A 138 -12.71 -2.41 7.66
CA ALA A 138 -13.69 -1.70 8.47
C ALA A 138 -13.81 -0.23 8.05
N THR A 139 -14.97 0.36 8.37
CA THR A 139 -15.19 1.81 8.33
C THR A 139 -15.23 2.32 9.76
N ASP A 140 -14.78 3.55 9.96
CA ASP A 140 -14.92 4.24 11.25
C ASP A 140 -16.39 4.49 11.57
N ASN A 141 -16.72 4.71 12.84
CA ASN A 141 -18.10 4.98 13.26
C ASN A 141 -18.42 6.48 13.32
N LEU A 142 -17.45 7.34 13.02
CA LEU A 142 -17.58 8.79 13.11
C LEU A 142 -17.16 9.45 11.79
N ILE A 143 -17.97 10.42 11.35
CA ILE A 143 -17.62 11.32 10.26
C ILE A 143 -16.87 12.50 10.86
N ASP A 144 -15.74 12.84 10.26
CA ASP A 144 -15.01 14.05 10.59
C ASP A 144 -15.78 15.26 10.04
N ALA A 145 -16.41 16.03 10.94
CA ALA A 145 -17.24 17.17 10.59
C ALA A 145 -16.44 18.35 9.99
N ALA A 146 -15.12 18.42 10.20
CA ALA A 146 -14.28 19.48 9.65
C ALA A 146 -13.96 19.22 8.16
N THR A 147 -13.83 17.96 7.77
CA THR A 147 -13.46 17.57 6.39
C THR A 147 -14.60 16.96 5.59
N GLY A 148 -15.70 16.54 6.24
CA GLY A 148 -16.78 15.80 5.59
C GLY A 148 -16.36 14.40 5.13
N THR A 149 -15.38 13.79 5.81
CA THR A 149 -14.81 12.50 5.42
C THR A 149 -14.96 11.44 6.51
N ILE A 150 -14.98 10.18 6.10
CA ILE A 150 -14.96 9.02 6.98
C ILE A 150 -13.63 8.29 6.82
N LYS A 151 -13.06 7.85 7.94
CA LYS A 151 -11.85 7.02 7.92
C LYS A 151 -12.21 5.57 7.60
N ILE A 152 -11.42 4.97 6.74
CA ILE A 152 -11.58 3.58 6.34
C ILE A 152 -10.25 2.87 6.59
N LYS A 153 -10.34 1.66 7.16
CA LYS A 153 -9.20 0.78 7.38
C LYS A 153 -9.25 -0.36 6.38
N ALA A 154 -8.19 -0.51 5.60
CA ALA A 154 -7.98 -1.65 4.72
C ALA A 154 -6.77 -2.47 5.18
N GLU A 155 -6.87 -3.79 5.00
CA GLU A 155 -5.77 -4.72 5.24
C GLU A 155 -5.14 -5.11 3.91
N LEU A 156 -3.83 -4.91 3.78
CA LEU A 156 -3.06 -5.18 2.57
C LEU A 156 -1.95 -6.19 2.87
N ARG A 157 -1.69 -7.10 1.93
CA ARG A 157 -0.54 -8.01 2.03
C ARG A 157 0.73 -7.29 1.62
N ASN A 158 1.78 -7.45 2.41
CA ASN A 158 3.08 -6.78 2.21
C ASN A 158 4.27 -7.74 2.40
N PRO A 159 4.31 -8.88 1.68
CA PRO A 159 5.32 -9.92 1.93
C PRO A 159 6.75 -9.48 1.55
N GLN A 160 6.90 -8.53 0.61
CA GLN A 160 8.21 -7.98 0.23
C GLN A 160 8.64 -6.78 1.09
N GLY A 161 7.79 -6.31 2.02
CA GLY A 161 8.10 -5.13 2.83
C GLY A 161 8.21 -3.83 2.02
N ALA A 162 7.46 -3.73 0.91
CA ALA A 162 7.42 -2.53 0.07
C ALA A 162 6.75 -1.35 0.79
N LEU A 163 5.78 -1.64 1.66
CA LEU A 163 5.15 -0.66 2.54
C LEU A 163 5.82 -0.63 3.91
N PHE A 164 6.07 0.58 4.40
CA PHE A 164 6.57 0.82 5.75
C PHE A 164 5.47 1.40 6.66
N PRO A 165 5.47 1.05 7.96
CA PRO A 165 4.59 1.69 8.93
C PRO A 165 4.76 3.22 8.92
N ASN A 166 3.64 3.94 9.08
CA ASN A 166 3.57 5.41 9.03
C ASN A 166 3.97 6.06 7.70
N GLN A 167 4.17 5.29 6.63
CA GLN A 167 4.40 5.82 5.30
C GLN A 167 3.10 6.39 4.72
N PHE A 168 3.18 7.57 4.12
CA PHE A 168 2.09 8.11 3.30
C PHE A 168 2.05 7.43 1.93
N VAL A 169 0.86 6.99 1.53
CA VAL A 169 0.61 6.33 0.24
C VAL A 169 -0.66 6.86 -0.38
N ASN A 170 -0.74 6.77 -1.70
CA ASN A 170 -1.98 7.02 -2.42
C ASN A 170 -2.82 5.74 -2.42
N VAL A 171 -4.11 5.86 -2.15
CA VAL A 171 -5.00 4.71 -2.09
C VAL A 171 -6.03 4.78 -3.21
N ARG A 172 -6.12 3.70 -3.98
CA ARG A 172 -7.18 3.48 -4.96
C ARG A 172 -8.16 2.46 -4.40
N LEU A 173 -9.35 2.93 -4.05
CA LEU A 173 -10.48 2.10 -3.64
C LEU A 173 -11.40 1.87 -4.84
N GLN A 174 -11.66 0.61 -5.16
CA GLN A 174 -12.65 0.25 -6.17
C GLN A 174 -14.04 0.14 -5.51
N THR A 175 -14.90 1.14 -5.73
CA THR A 175 -16.25 1.18 -5.16
C THR A 175 -17.29 0.44 -6.00
N GLY A 176 -16.99 0.18 -7.27
CA GLY A 176 -17.83 -0.60 -8.17
C GLY A 176 -17.28 -0.69 -9.58
N THR A 177 -17.93 -1.52 -10.40
CA THR A 177 -17.65 -1.68 -11.82
C THR A 177 -18.94 -1.42 -12.58
N LEU A 178 -18.94 -0.40 -13.45
CA LEU A 178 -20.06 -0.09 -14.32
C LEU A 178 -19.93 -0.91 -15.60
N SER A 179 -20.65 -2.03 -15.68
CA SER A 179 -20.71 -2.86 -16.89
C SER A 179 -21.62 -2.20 -17.94
N ASN A 180 -21.24 -2.31 -19.22
CA ASN A 180 -22.00 -1.77 -20.36
C ASN A 180 -22.26 -0.26 -20.31
N ALA A 181 -21.35 0.50 -19.70
CA ALA A 181 -21.44 1.96 -19.68
C ALA A 181 -21.02 2.55 -21.03
N LEU A 182 -21.84 3.45 -21.59
CA LEU A 182 -21.43 4.29 -22.70
C LEU A 182 -20.42 5.32 -22.20
N VAL A 183 -19.29 5.43 -22.90
CA VAL A 183 -18.25 6.41 -22.62
C VAL A 183 -18.11 7.33 -23.82
N VAL A 184 -17.99 8.63 -23.55
CA VAL A 184 -17.69 9.63 -24.56
C VAL A 184 -16.45 10.41 -24.13
N PRO A 185 -15.67 10.97 -25.07
CA PRO A 185 -14.61 11.90 -24.71
C PRO A 185 -15.17 13.06 -23.88
N SER A 186 -14.48 13.43 -22.81
CA SER A 186 -14.86 14.55 -21.93
C SER A 186 -15.10 15.85 -22.69
N ALA A 187 -14.31 16.10 -23.74
CA ALA A 187 -14.45 17.27 -24.62
C ALA A 187 -15.79 17.33 -25.38
N ALA A 188 -16.49 16.19 -25.55
CA ALA A 188 -17.78 16.13 -26.23
C ALA A 188 -18.97 16.48 -25.31
N VAL A 189 -18.78 16.46 -23.99
CA VAL A 189 -19.84 16.75 -23.02
C VAL A 189 -19.88 18.26 -22.77
N GLN A 190 -20.98 18.90 -23.14
CA GLN A 190 -21.22 20.31 -22.85
C GLN A 190 -22.23 20.47 -21.71
N LEU A 191 -22.18 21.63 -21.04
CA LEU A 191 -23.10 21.98 -19.96
C LEU A 191 -24.01 23.12 -20.44
N GLY A 192 -25.32 22.85 -20.48
CA GLY A 192 -26.34 23.82 -20.89
C GLY A 192 -27.28 24.20 -19.75
N ALA A 193 -28.25 25.08 -20.05
CA ALA A 193 -29.25 25.52 -19.08
C ALA A 193 -30.13 24.39 -18.53
N GLN A 194 -30.31 23.30 -19.30
CA GLN A 194 -31.12 22.14 -18.93
C GLN A 194 -30.30 20.94 -18.42
N GLY A 195 -28.98 21.11 -18.23
CA GLY A 195 -28.06 20.04 -17.81
C GLY A 195 -27.01 19.70 -18.87
N SER A 196 -26.31 18.59 -18.67
CA SER A 196 -25.28 18.13 -19.61
C SER A 196 -25.91 17.61 -20.91
N PHE A 197 -25.27 17.88 -22.04
CA PHE A 197 -25.73 17.42 -23.35
C PHE A 197 -24.53 17.14 -24.26
N VAL A 198 -24.77 16.34 -25.30
CA VAL A 198 -23.77 15.99 -26.32
C VAL A 198 -24.35 16.22 -27.70
N TYR A 199 -23.51 16.70 -28.61
CA TYR A 199 -23.85 16.82 -30.02
C TYR A 199 -23.56 15.51 -30.74
N VAL A 200 -24.60 14.91 -31.32
CA VAL A 200 -24.53 13.67 -32.10
C VAL A 200 -24.71 13.98 -33.57
N VAL A 201 -23.79 13.49 -34.40
CA VAL A 201 -23.84 13.61 -35.86
C VAL A 201 -24.72 12.51 -36.45
N LYS A 202 -25.77 12.90 -37.15
CA LYS A 202 -26.67 11.99 -37.89
C LYS A 202 -26.03 11.52 -39.21
N PRO A 203 -26.56 10.43 -39.81
CA PRO A 203 -26.07 9.93 -41.11
C PRO A 203 -26.21 10.94 -42.26
N ASP A 204 -27.06 11.95 -42.12
CA ASP A 204 -27.25 13.05 -43.08
C ASP A 204 -26.25 14.21 -42.90
N SER A 205 -25.21 14.01 -42.08
CA SER A 205 -24.20 15.02 -41.70
C SER A 205 -24.79 16.24 -40.98
N THR A 206 -25.96 16.11 -40.36
CA THR A 206 -26.52 17.13 -39.47
C THR A 206 -26.27 16.80 -38.00
N VAL A 207 -26.26 17.82 -37.15
CA VAL A 207 -26.04 17.65 -35.71
C VAL A 207 -27.36 17.72 -34.95
N THR A 208 -27.55 16.80 -34.00
CA THR A 208 -28.63 16.85 -33.01
C THR A 208 -28.11 16.92 -31.60
N VAL A 209 -28.78 17.71 -30.77
CA VAL A 209 -28.51 17.77 -29.34
C VAL A 209 -29.18 16.56 -28.68
N ARG A 210 -28.44 15.83 -27.86
CA ARG A 210 -29.00 14.82 -26.97
C ARG A 210 -28.67 15.17 -25.53
N ALA A 211 -29.69 15.27 -24.70
CA ALA A 211 -29.53 15.47 -23.27
C ALA A 211 -28.92 14.21 -22.66
N VAL A 212 -27.92 14.39 -21.81
CA VAL A 212 -27.23 13.28 -21.17
C VAL A 212 -26.89 13.57 -19.73
N ARG A 213 -26.79 12.53 -18.90
CA ARG A 213 -26.29 12.63 -17.54
C ARG A 213 -24.84 12.16 -17.51
N ALA A 214 -23.94 13.09 -17.22
CA ALA A 214 -22.54 12.78 -16.97
C ALA A 214 -22.40 11.99 -15.65
N GLY A 215 -21.65 10.89 -15.70
CA GLY A 215 -21.32 10.01 -14.60
C GLY A 215 -19.83 10.12 -14.22
N ALA A 216 -19.20 8.98 -13.93
CA ALA A 216 -17.78 8.93 -13.58
C ALA A 216 -16.90 9.38 -14.75
N SER A 217 -15.88 10.21 -14.47
CA SER A 217 -14.88 10.66 -15.44
C SER A 217 -13.52 10.05 -15.08
N ASP A 218 -12.80 9.55 -16.08
CA ASP A 218 -11.44 9.01 -15.92
C ASP A 218 -10.63 9.22 -17.20
N GLY A 219 -9.36 9.62 -17.09
CA GLY A 219 -8.42 9.66 -18.21
C GLY A 219 -8.88 10.41 -19.49
N GLY A 220 -9.73 11.44 -19.36
CA GLY A 220 -10.24 12.21 -20.50
C GLY A 220 -11.51 11.65 -21.15
N VAL A 221 -12.09 10.58 -20.62
CA VAL A 221 -13.42 10.07 -20.99
C VAL A 221 -14.40 10.19 -19.83
N VAL A 222 -15.68 10.31 -20.15
CA VAL A 222 -16.78 10.42 -19.18
C VAL A 222 -17.79 9.33 -19.49
N SER A 223 -18.20 8.59 -18.46
CA SER A 223 -19.34 7.70 -18.55
C SER A 223 -20.62 8.52 -18.64
N VAL A 224 -21.51 8.15 -19.56
CA VAL A 224 -22.71 8.88 -19.86
C VAL A 224 -23.91 7.96 -19.79
N GLN A 225 -24.98 8.44 -19.16
CA GLN A 225 -26.28 7.77 -19.13
C GLN A 225 -27.32 8.69 -19.78
N GLY A 226 -28.08 8.17 -20.75
CA GLY A 226 -29.08 8.95 -21.47
C GLY A 226 -29.42 8.34 -22.82
N ASP A 227 -30.02 9.14 -23.70
CA ASP A 227 -30.52 8.73 -25.02
C ASP A 227 -29.40 8.65 -26.07
N LEU A 228 -28.29 7.99 -25.74
CA LEU A 228 -27.17 7.77 -26.65
C LEU A 228 -27.05 6.27 -26.96
N ALA A 229 -26.76 5.91 -28.21
CA ALA A 229 -26.58 4.53 -28.62
C ALA A 229 -25.11 4.22 -28.92
N VAL A 230 -24.74 2.94 -28.79
CA VAL A 230 -23.41 2.47 -29.18
C VAL A 230 -23.23 2.69 -30.69
N GLY A 231 -22.17 3.39 -31.08
CA GLY A 231 -21.85 3.71 -32.48
C GLY A 231 -22.28 5.11 -32.93
N ASP A 232 -22.98 5.87 -32.08
CA ASP A 232 -23.28 7.29 -32.34
C ASP A 232 -21.98 8.11 -32.40
N ARG A 233 -21.85 8.96 -33.43
CA ARG A 233 -20.68 9.84 -33.58
C ARG A 233 -20.91 11.14 -32.82
N VAL A 234 -20.03 11.43 -31.86
CA VAL A 234 -20.10 12.62 -31.02
C VAL A 234 -19.12 13.68 -31.50
N VAL A 235 -19.50 14.95 -31.38
CA VAL A 235 -18.62 16.08 -31.73
C VAL A 235 -17.69 16.36 -30.55
N THR A 236 -16.38 16.34 -30.78
CA THR A 236 -15.35 16.59 -29.76
C THR A 236 -14.74 18.00 -29.83
N ASP A 237 -14.85 18.68 -30.97
CA ASP A 237 -14.28 20.01 -31.21
C ASP A 237 -15.22 20.86 -32.08
N GLY A 238 -15.18 22.17 -31.93
CA GLY A 238 -16.01 23.12 -32.69
C GLY A 238 -17.45 23.27 -32.21
N ALA A 239 -17.79 22.71 -31.04
CA ALA A 239 -19.16 22.72 -30.50
C ALA A 239 -19.73 24.12 -30.21
N ASP A 240 -18.88 25.13 -30.00
CA ASP A 240 -19.29 26.53 -29.76
C ASP A 240 -19.95 27.20 -30.98
N ARG A 241 -19.69 26.68 -32.19
CA ARG A 241 -20.25 27.22 -33.45
C ARG A 241 -21.43 26.41 -33.97
N LEU A 242 -21.81 25.34 -33.27
CA LEU A 242 -22.87 24.44 -33.70
C LEU A 242 -24.23 24.87 -33.14
N ARG A 243 -25.25 24.70 -33.96
CA ARG A 243 -26.66 24.78 -33.58
C ARG A 243 -27.35 23.51 -34.03
N GLU A 244 -28.48 23.19 -33.43
CA GLU A 244 -29.29 22.05 -33.86
C GLU A 244 -29.60 22.14 -35.37
N GLY A 245 -29.36 21.04 -36.10
CA GLY A 245 -29.53 20.97 -37.55
C GLY A 245 -28.38 21.55 -38.38
N ALA A 246 -27.29 22.04 -37.76
CA ALA A 246 -26.13 22.50 -38.50
C ALA A 246 -25.47 21.35 -39.26
N LYS A 247 -25.05 21.61 -40.51
CA LYS A 247 -24.23 20.67 -41.29
C LYS A 247 -22.80 20.68 -40.77
N VAL A 248 -22.24 19.50 -40.56
CA VAL A 248 -20.86 19.33 -40.11
C VAL A 248 -20.06 18.48 -41.08
N GLU A 249 -18.81 18.86 -41.26
CA GLU A 249 -17.82 18.03 -41.92
C GLU A 249 -17.08 17.22 -40.85
N VAL A 250 -17.14 15.89 -40.98
CA VAL A 250 -16.49 14.99 -40.02
C VAL A 250 -15.00 14.93 -40.33
N ILE A 251 -14.22 15.67 -39.57
CA ILE A 251 -12.77 15.52 -39.53
C ILE A 251 -12.51 14.34 -38.58
N ALA A 252 -12.11 13.19 -39.10
CA ALA A 252 -11.74 12.06 -38.25
C ALA A 252 -10.60 12.50 -37.34
N PRO A 253 -10.70 12.29 -36.01
CA PRO A 253 -9.60 12.62 -35.12
C PRO A 253 -8.38 11.82 -35.58
N ALA A 254 -7.27 12.51 -35.79
CA ALA A 254 -5.98 11.84 -35.92
C ALA A 254 -5.85 10.93 -34.70
N SER A 255 -5.77 9.62 -34.95
CA SER A 255 -5.61 8.61 -33.90
C SER A 255 -4.56 9.11 -32.92
N ALA A 256 -4.99 9.43 -31.70
CA ALA A 256 -4.09 9.57 -30.58
C ALA A 256 -3.57 8.16 -30.29
N ALA A 257 -2.60 7.74 -31.10
CA ALA A 257 -1.68 6.70 -30.70
C ALA A 257 -1.14 7.10 -29.33
N PRO A 258 -1.09 6.17 -28.36
CA PRO A 258 -0.40 6.46 -27.10
C PRO A 258 0.98 6.97 -27.49
N ALA A 259 1.40 8.07 -26.87
CA ALA A 259 2.75 8.58 -26.98
C ALA A 259 3.71 7.49 -26.48
N SER A 260 4.04 6.56 -27.37
CA SER A 260 5.20 5.71 -27.27
C SER A 260 6.38 6.67 -27.22
N ALA A 261 7.11 6.56 -26.12
CA ALA A 261 8.34 7.28 -25.89
C ALA A 261 9.29 7.10 -27.08
N ALA A 262 9.29 8.07 -27.96
CA ALA A 262 10.28 8.22 -29.02
C ALA A 262 10.60 9.71 -29.23
N SER A 263 10.76 10.44 -28.12
CA SER A 263 11.63 11.62 -28.12
C SER A 263 12.95 11.23 -27.48
N ALA A 264 13.91 11.01 -28.37
CA ALA A 264 15.33 11.24 -28.15
C ALA A 264 15.93 10.62 -26.88
N ALA A 265 16.27 9.34 -26.99
CA ALA A 265 17.53 8.87 -26.42
C ALA A 265 18.67 9.76 -26.98
N LEU A 266 19.02 10.80 -26.24
CA LEU A 266 20.35 11.39 -26.29
C LEU A 266 21.33 10.27 -25.94
N PRO A 267 22.28 9.90 -26.82
CA PRO A 267 23.34 8.98 -26.43
C PRO A 267 24.25 9.72 -25.46
N ALA A 268 24.00 9.55 -24.16
CA ALA A 268 24.98 9.79 -23.11
C ALA A 268 26.03 8.67 -23.14
N SER A 269 26.86 8.64 -24.18
CA SER A 269 28.07 7.80 -24.25
C SER A 269 29.12 8.38 -25.18
N SER A 270 29.40 9.68 -25.07
CA SER A 270 30.60 10.30 -25.67
C SER A 270 31.63 10.70 -24.59
N GLY A 271 31.88 9.77 -23.67
CA GLY A 271 32.95 9.87 -22.66
C GLY A 271 34.16 8.96 -22.90
N SER A 272 34.08 7.98 -23.81
CA SER A 272 35.12 6.94 -23.91
C SER A 272 35.66 6.66 -25.32
N ALA A 273 35.06 7.18 -26.39
CA ALA A 273 35.42 6.79 -27.78
C ALA A 273 36.36 7.78 -28.53
N LEU A 274 36.89 8.81 -27.85
CA LEU A 274 37.88 9.73 -28.45
C LEU A 274 39.32 9.52 -27.96
N ARG A 275 39.56 8.65 -26.97
CA ARG A 275 40.93 8.36 -26.48
C ARG A 275 41.71 7.40 -27.38
N ASP A 276 41.01 6.62 -28.21
CA ASP A 276 41.62 5.62 -29.10
C ASP A 276 41.98 6.15 -30.49
N ARG A 277 41.80 7.44 -30.76
CA ARG A 277 42.22 8.08 -32.02
C ARG A 277 43.38 9.07 -31.89
N LEU A 278 44.03 9.15 -30.72
CA LEU A 278 45.18 10.04 -30.51
C LEU A 278 46.50 9.30 -30.75
N THR A 279 47.37 9.90 -31.57
CA THR A 279 48.74 9.42 -31.75
C THR A 279 49.55 9.58 -30.45
N PRO A 280 50.61 8.78 -30.22
CA PRO A 280 51.40 8.86 -28.99
C PRO A 280 51.95 10.26 -28.70
N ALA A 281 52.29 11.05 -29.75
CA ALA A 281 52.73 12.43 -29.60
C ALA A 281 51.65 13.40 -29.07
N GLN A 282 50.38 13.18 -29.44
CA GLN A 282 49.27 14.02 -28.99
C GLN A 282 48.86 13.73 -27.54
N ARG A 283 49.10 12.50 -27.06
CA ARG A 283 48.83 12.10 -25.66
C ARG A 283 49.78 12.79 -24.68
N GLU A 284 51.04 12.98 -25.07
CA GLU A 284 52.05 13.63 -24.20
C GLU A 284 51.83 15.14 -24.09
N GLN A 285 51.40 15.80 -25.17
CA GLN A 285 51.01 17.21 -25.15
C GLN A 285 49.80 17.49 -24.25
N LEU A 286 48.80 16.60 -24.27
CA LEU A 286 47.63 16.73 -23.39
C LEU A 286 48.01 16.62 -21.91
N GLN A 287 48.98 15.79 -21.53
CA GLN A 287 49.39 15.65 -20.12
C GLN A 287 50.03 16.91 -19.54
N LYS A 288 50.73 17.70 -20.36
CA LYS A 288 51.39 18.95 -19.94
C LYS A 288 50.48 20.19 -19.99
N MET A 289 49.29 20.07 -20.59
CA MET A 289 48.31 21.17 -20.70
C MET A 289 47.40 21.29 -19.48
N SER A 290 47.06 22.53 -19.13
CA SER A 290 46.11 22.84 -18.06
C SER A 290 44.68 22.39 -18.42
N PRO A 291 43.79 22.20 -17.44
CA PRO A 291 42.42 21.72 -17.68
C PRO A 291 41.60 22.61 -18.63
N GLU A 292 41.90 23.91 -18.69
CA GLU A 292 41.20 24.87 -19.56
C GLU A 292 41.69 24.79 -21.01
N GLU A 293 43.00 24.61 -21.22
CA GLU A 293 43.59 24.44 -22.56
C GLU A 293 43.14 23.14 -23.22
N ARG A 294 42.97 22.07 -22.43
CA ARG A 294 42.41 20.79 -22.92
C ARG A 294 40.99 20.97 -23.46
N ARG A 295 40.15 21.76 -22.78
CA ARG A 295 38.77 22.04 -23.22
C ARG A 295 38.77 22.83 -24.52
N ALA A 296 39.65 23.81 -24.66
CA ALA A 296 39.80 24.58 -25.89
C ALA A 296 40.27 23.71 -27.08
N TYR A 297 41.22 22.81 -26.85
CA TYR A 297 41.73 21.88 -27.88
C TYR A 297 40.64 20.95 -28.43
N PHE A 298 39.87 20.31 -27.55
CA PHE A 298 38.77 19.44 -27.97
C PHE A 298 37.60 20.20 -28.61
N SER A 299 37.40 21.48 -28.26
CA SER A 299 36.41 22.33 -28.94
C SER A 299 36.82 22.63 -30.38
N LYS A 300 38.11 22.92 -30.64
CA LYS A 300 38.63 23.17 -31.99
C LYS A 300 38.61 21.93 -32.87
N LEU A 301 38.93 20.75 -32.31
CA LEU A 301 38.86 19.49 -33.06
C LEU A 301 37.43 19.12 -33.48
N ARG A 302 36.42 19.60 -32.73
CA ARG A 302 35.00 19.37 -33.02
C ARG A 302 34.44 20.37 -34.05
N ALA A 303 35.11 21.52 -34.24
CA ALA A 303 34.67 22.60 -35.11
C ALA A 303 35.28 22.60 -36.52
N ALA A 304 36.22 21.68 -36.81
CA ALA A 304 36.80 21.55 -38.16
C ALA A 304 35.85 20.78 -39.10
N PRO A 305 35.48 21.32 -40.27
CA PRO A 305 34.66 20.60 -41.24
C PRO A 305 35.46 19.44 -41.86
N ALA A 306 34.78 18.32 -42.10
CA ALA A 306 35.35 17.17 -42.79
C ALA A 306 35.64 17.51 -44.25
N SER A 307 36.90 17.80 -44.58
CA SER A 307 37.41 17.82 -45.95
C SER A 307 38.63 16.92 -46.08
N ASP A 308 38.62 16.18 -47.18
CA ASP A 308 39.70 15.39 -47.78
C ASP A 308 40.00 14.01 -47.21
N THR A 309 39.26 13.05 -47.74
CA THR A 309 39.76 11.71 -48.08
C THR A 309 40.88 11.84 -49.12
N PRO A 310 42.12 11.39 -48.89
CA PRO A 310 43.04 11.09 -49.97
C PRO A 310 42.85 9.63 -50.39
N ALA A 311 42.43 9.43 -51.63
CA ALA A 311 42.64 8.18 -52.33
C ALA A 311 44.13 8.03 -52.67
N SER A 312 44.73 6.88 -52.37
CA SER A 312 45.79 6.28 -53.21
C SER A 312 46.22 4.90 -52.67
N GLY A 313 45.73 3.84 -53.31
CA GLY A 313 46.59 2.86 -53.99
C GLY A 313 47.31 1.75 -53.20
N ALA A 314 46.99 0.52 -53.64
CA ALA A 314 47.85 -0.66 -53.76
C ALA A 314 48.02 -1.62 -52.55
N ARG A 315 47.25 -2.71 -52.58
CA ARG A 315 47.74 -4.01 -53.07
C ARG A 315 46.58 -4.81 -53.67
#